data_AF-A0A9D9CT17-F1
#
_entry.id   AF-A0A9D9CT17-F1
#
_cell.length_a   1.000
_cell.length_b   1.000
_cell.length_c   1.000
_cell.angle_alpha   90.00
_cell.angle_beta   90.00
_cell.angle_gamma   90.00
#
_symmetry.space_group_name_H-M   'P 1'
#
loop_
_entity.id
_entity.type
_entity.pdbx_description
1 polymer ?
#
loop_
_entity_poly.entity_id
_entity_poly.type
_entity_poly.pdbx_seq_one_letter_code
_entity_poly.pdbx_strand_id
1 'polypeptide(L)'
;VAEMAAEGIAGLFMPHGLGHNMGLDVHDMEDLGENLVGYERGQSRAKQLGLGSLRMARHLQPGYVITDEPGIYFIPALIEKFKREGLGRDFVNYSALESYYDFGGIRLEDDVLVTADGARRVGSRRLPISVEDVEACF
;
A
#
# COMPACT_ATOMS: atom_id res chain seq x y z
N VAL A 1 12.30 -13.60 -1.16
CA VAL A 1 11.50 -12.43 -0.72
C VAL A 1 12.32 -11.15 -0.69
N ALA A 2 13.44 -11.08 0.05
CA ALA A 2 14.27 -9.87 0.09
C ALA A 2 14.78 -9.43 -1.30
N GLU A 3 15.18 -10.37 -2.14
CA GLU A 3 15.62 -10.11 -3.53
C GLU A 3 14.48 -9.51 -4.38
N MET A 4 13.28 -10.11 -4.33
CA MET A 4 12.09 -9.57 -5.01
C MET A 4 11.74 -8.15 -4.54
N ALA A 5 11.88 -7.87 -3.24
CA ALA A 5 11.62 -6.54 -2.68
C ALA A 5 12.66 -5.51 -3.16
N ALA A 6 13.93 -5.91 -3.22
CA ALA A 6 15.02 -5.08 -3.74
C ALA A 6 14.90 -4.80 -5.24
N GLU A 7 14.34 -5.73 -6.02
CA GLU A 7 14.02 -5.53 -7.44
C GLU A 7 12.70 -4.77 -7.67
N GLY A 8 11.95 -4.46 -6.62
CA GLY A 8 10.70 -3.72 -6.72
C GLY A 8 9.52 -4.51 -7.28
N ILE A 9 9.57 -5.85 -7.21
CA ILE A 9 8.49 -6.72 -7.69
C ILE A 9 7.17 -6.45 -6.96
N ALA A 10 7.21 -6.09 -5.68
CA ALA A 10 6.02 -5.71 -4.93
C ALA A 10 5.25 -4.55 -5.59
N GLY A 11 5.96 -3.60 -6.20
CA GLY A 11 5.35 -2.45 -6.87
C GLY A 11 4.52 -2.81 -8.11
N LEU A 12 4.76 -3.99 -8.72
CA LEU A 12 3.93 -4.53 -9.79
C LEU A 12 2.49 -4.81 -9.31
N PHE A 13 2.36 -5.24 -8.06
CA PHE A 13 1.10 -5.70 -7.49
C PHE A 13 0.49 -4.68 -6.52
N MET A 14 1.30 -3.81 -5.92
CA MET A 14 0.87 -2.72 -5.05
C MET A 14 1.61 -1.43 -5.47
N PRO A 15 1.11 -0.72 -6.50
CA PRO A 15 1.80 0.45 -7.06
C PRO A 15 1.65 1.72 -6.19
N HIS A 16 0.77 1.69 -5.19
CA HIS A 16 0.56 2.77 -4.23
C HIS A 16 1.37 2.57 -2.94
N GLY A 17 1.38 3.59 -2.07
CA GLY A 17 1.97 3.49 -0.73
C GLY A 17 1.09 2.68 0.21
N LEU A 18 1.66 2.10 1.28
CA LEU A 18 0.93 1.28 2.25
C LEU A 18 -0.16 2.04 3.01
N GLY A 19 -0.02 3.37 3.13
CA GLY A 19 -0.98 4.22 3.82
C GLY A 19 -0.51 5.66 3.92
N HIS A 20 -1.29 6.46 4.63
CA HIS A 20 -1.10 7.89 4.79
C HIS A 20 -1.57 8.39 6.16
N ASN A 21 -1.17 9.60 6.54
CA ASN A 21 -1.77 10.28 7.69
C ASN A 21 -3.24 10.61 7.38
N MET A 22 -4.08 10.60 8.39
CA MET A 22 -5.51 10.89 8.29
C MET A 22 -5.96 11.74 9.48
N GLY A 23 -6.82 12.70 9.21
CA GLY A 23 -7.27 13.64 10.23
C GLY A 23 -8.44 14.48 9.75
N LEU A 24 -8.23 15.78 9.58
CA LEU A 24 -9.26 16.67 9.03
C LEU A 24 -9.38 16.47 7.52
N ASP A 25 -8.27 16.15 6.84
CA ASP A 25 -8.27 15.69 5.46
C ASP A 25 -8.07 14.18 5.40
N VAL A 26 -8.56 13.54 4.33
CA VAL A 26 -8.36 12.09 4.11
C VAL A 26 -6.86 11.79 4.00
N HIS A 27 -6.16 12.50 3.12
CA HIS A 27 -4.70 12.59 3.16
C HIS A 27 -4.33 13.83 3.99
N ASP A 28 -4.13 13.66 5.29
CA ASP A 28 -4.04 14.78 6.22
C ASP A 28 -2.93 15.78 5.83
N MET A 29 -3.30 17.06 5.73
CA MET A 29 -2.40 18.17 5.39
C MET A 29 -1.74 18.07 4.00
N GLU A 30 -2.33 17.36 3.03
CA GLU A 30 -1.75 17.22 1.67
C GLU A 30 -1.50 18.58 0.99
N ASP A 31 -2.35 19.58 1.24
CA ASP A 31 -2.23 20.95 0.72
C ASP A 31 -1.01 21.72 1.25
N LEU A 32 -0.42 21.27 2.37
CA LEU A 32 0.86 21.80 2.86
C LEU A 32 2.06 21.16 2.13
N GLY A 33 1.81 20.20 1.25
CA GLY A 33 2.80 19.45 0.48
C GLY A 33 3.16 18.13 1.16
N GLU A 34 2.82 17.02 0.49
CA GLU A 34 3.05 15.66 0.98
C GLU A 34 4.51 15.38 1.41
N ASN A 35 5.49 15.96 0.72
CA ASN A 35 6.90 15.77 1.07
C ASN A 35 7.27 16.47 2.39
N LEU A 36 6.59 17.56 2.75
CA LEU A 36 6.83 18.28 4.01
C LEU A 36 6.17 17.57 5.19
N VAL A 37 4.99 16.99 4.96
CA VAL A 37 4.19 16.32 6.00
C VAL A 37 4.62 14.88 6.21
N GLY A 38 4.80 14.16 5.10
CA GLY A 38 4.96 12.71 5.05
C GLY A 38 6.39 12.21 5.14
N TYR A 39 7.40 13.08 5.15
CA TYR A 39 8.81 12.69 5.15
C TYR A 39 9.61 13.47 6.20
N GLU A 40 10.62 12.84 6.79
CA GLU A 40 11.50 13.55 7.73
C GLU A 40 12.51 14.43 6.98
N ARG A 41 13.10 15.39 7.71
CA ARG A 41 14.17 16.22 7.15
C ARG A 41 15.31 15.33 6.67
N GLY A 42 15.67 15.46 5.39
CA GLY A 42 16.73 14.67 4.77
C GLY A 42 16.26 13.35 4.16
N GLN A 43 14.98 13.00 4.29
CA GLN A 43 14.37 11.91 3.53
C GLN A 43 13.83 12.41 2.19
N SER A 44 13.86 11.52 1.19
CA SER A 44 13.28 11.76 -0.12
C SER A 44 12.54 10.52 -0.60
N ARG A 45 11.57 10.70 -1.49
CA ARG A 45 10.85 9.58 -2.12
C ARG A 45 11.80 8.58 -2.76
N ALA A 46 11.50 7.30 -2.59
CA ALA A 46 12.19 6.25 -3.33
C ALA A 46 11.86 6.35 -4.82
N LYS A 47 12.79 5.92 -5.69
CA LYS A 47 12.54 5.81 -7.13
C LYS A 47 11.76 4.54 -7.50
N GLN A 48 11.76 3.55 -6.62
CA GLN A 48 11.10 2.26 -6.81
C GLN A 48 9.58 2.44 -6.80
N LEU A 49 8.89 1.79 -7.74
CA LEU A 49 7.42 1.76 -7.79
C LEU A 49 6.83 1.20 -6.49
N GLY A 50 5.67 1.72 -6.07
CA GLY A 50 5.09 1.45 -4.75
C GLY A 50 5.74 2.33 -3.67
N LEU A 51 7.03 2.12 -3.37
CA LEU A 51 7.73 2.89 -2.33
C LEU A 51 7.81 4.39 -2.63
N GLY A 52 7.95 4.78 -3.89
CA GLY A 52 7.92 6.19 -4.31
C GLY A 52 6.56 6.86 -4.12
N SER A 53 5.50 6.06 -3.98
CA SER A 53 4.12 6.49 -3.80
C SER A 53 3.73 6.66 -2.32
N LEU A 54 4.63 6.39 -1.37
CA LEU A 54 4.36 6.57 0.06
C LEU A 54 3.97 8.01 0.38
N ARG A 55 2.92 8.19 1.19
CA ARG A 55 2.48 9.49 1.71
C ARG A 55 2.87 9.68 3.18
N MET A 56 3.30 8.60 3.84
CA MET A 56 3.84 8.60 5.20
C MET A 56 5.07 7.69 5.25
N ALA A 57 6.26 8.28 5.25
CA ALA A 57 7.56 7.62 5.40
C ALA A 57 8.27 7.98 6.71
N ARG A 58 7.65 8.83 7.54
CA ARG A 58 8.17 9.24 8.85
C ARG A 58 8.12 8.08 9.83
N HIS A 59 8.90 8.18 10.91
CA HIS A 59 8.75 7.25 12.02
C HIS A 59 7.38 7.43 12.68
N LEU A 60 6.70 6.32 12.96
CA LEU A 60 5.43 6.33 13.70
C LEU A 60 5.65 6.91 15.10
N GLN A 61 4.74 7.77 15.54
CA GLN A 61 4.74 8.38 16.87
C GLN A 61 3.38 8.18 17.53
N PRO A 62 3.31 8.00 18.87
CA PRO A 62 2.05 7.93 19.58
C PRO A 62 1.18 9.17 19.30
N GLY A 63 -0.11 8.94 19.03
CA GLY A 63 -1.07 9.97 18.66
C GLY A 63 -1.26 10.15 17.15
N TYR A 64 -0.43 9.54 16.31
CA TYR A 64 -0.66 9.55 14.86
C TYR A 64 -1.86 8.67 14.51
N VAL A 65 -2.71 9.17 13.61
CA VAL A 65 -3.76 8.39 12.96
C VAL A 65 -3.35 8.20 11.51
N ILE A 66 -3.27 6.94 11.07
CA ILE A 66 -2.86 6.56 9.72
C ILE A 66 -3.81 5.51 9.17
N THR A 67 -3.82 5.36 7.85
CA THR A 67 -4.40 4.19 7.18
C THR A 67 -3.37 3.05 7.11
N ASP A 68 -3.83 1.81 7.27
CA ASP A 68 -3.12 0.58 6.91
C ASP A 68 -3.91 -0.09 5.78
N GLU A 69 -3.48 0.13 4.55
CA GLU A 69 -4.28 -0.17 3.34
C GLU A 69 -3.58 -1.08 2.33
N PRO A 70 -3.03 -2.25 2.72
CA PRO A 70 -2.37 -3.15 1.78
C PRO A 70 -3.34 -3.58 0.66
N GLY A 71 -2.82 -3.61 -0.56
CA GLY A 71 -3.57 -4.01 -1.73
C GLY A 71 -2.78 -4.92 -2.67
N ILE A 72 -3.52 -5.73 -3.42
CA ILE A 72 -2.99 -6.54 -4.53
C ILE A 72 -3.87 -6.33 -5.75
N TYR A 73 -3.24 -5.91 -6.86
CA TYR A 73 -3.93 -5.61 -8.11
C TYR A 73 -3.22 -6.28 -9.28
N PHE A 74 -4.01 -6.72 -10.23
CA PHE A 74 -3.55 -7.27 -11.50
C PHE A 74 -3.84 -6.25 -12.60
N ILE A 75 -3.00 -5.21 -12.68
CA ILE A 75 -3.20 -4.08 -13.59
C ILE A 75 -2.57 -4.43 -14.96
N PRO A 76 -3.36 -4.70 -16.03
CA PRO A 76 -2.81 -5.21 -17.29
C PRO A 76 -1.75 -4.29 -17.89
N ALA A 77 -1.99 -2.96 -17.85
CA ALA A 77 -1.03 -1.99 -18.37
C ALA A 77 0.33 -2.02 -17.66
N LEU A 78 0.35 -2.32 -16.35
CA LEU A 78 1.58 -2.39 -15.57
C LEU A 78 2.29 -3.73 -15.78
N ILE A 79 1.55 -4.83 -15.85
CA ILE A 79 2.06 -6.17 -16.17
C ILE A 79 2.73 -6.16 -17.56
N GLU A 80 2.06 -5.62 -18.58
CA GLU A 80 2.61 -5.53 -19.93
C GLU A 80 3.83 -4.62 -20.02
N LYS A 81 3.86 -3.54 -19.21
CA LYS A 81 5.06 -2.69 -19.09
C LYS A 81 6.24 -3.48 -18.53
N PHE A 82 6.06 -4.15 -17.40
CA PHE A 82 7.10 -4.94 -16.74
C PHE A 82 7.62 -6.07 -17.64
N LYS A 83 6.70 -6.79 -18.31
CA LYS A 83 7.02 -7.84 -19.31
C LYS A 83 7.88 -7.29 -20.45
N ARG A 84 7.50 -6.15 -21.04
CA ARG A 84 8.23 -5.48 -22.14
C ARG A 84 9.60 -4.97 -21.71
N GLU A 85 9.70 -4.40 -20.51
CA GLU A 85 10.97 -3.90 -19.94
C GLU A 85 11.87 -5.04 -19.44
N GLY A 86 11.36 -6.28 -19.42
CA GLY A 86 12.12 -7.44 -18.99
C GLY A 86 12.40 -7.47 -17.49
N LEU A 87 11.60 -6.79 -16.69
CA LEU A 87 11.74 -6.74 -15.23
C LEU A 87 11.24 -8.04 -14.59
N GLY A 88 11.84 -8.46 -13.48
CA GLY A 88 11.35 -9.57 -12.66
C GLY A 88 11.28 -10.92 -13.37
N ARG A 89 12.06 -11.17 -14.42
CA ARG A 89 12.03 -12.42 -15.20
C ARG A 89 12.24 -13.68 -14.36
N ASP A 90 13.05 -13.57 -13.30
CA ASP A 90 13.35 -14.68 -12.41
C ASP A 90 12.28 -14.89 -11.32
N PHE A 91 11.34 -13.95 -11.19
CA PHE A 91 10.37 -13.91 -10.10
C PHE A 91 8.91 -13.88 -10.54
N VAL A 92 8.62 -13.42 -11.76
CA VAL A 92 7.27 -13.18 -12.26
C VAL A 92 6.94 -14.13 -13.39
N ASN A 93 5.98 -15.02 -13.14
CA ASN A 93 5.39 -15.86 -14.18
C ASN A 93 4.32 -15.07 -14.95
N TYR A 94 4.74 -14.35 -15.98
CA TYR A 94 3.82 -13.51 -16.76
C TYR A 94 2.68 -14.26 -17.44
N SER A 95 2.89 -15.50 -17.89
CA SER A 95 1.81 -16.27 -18.52
C SER A 95 0.73 -16.67 -17.51
N ALA A 96 1.10 -16.90 -16.25
CA ALA A 96 0.13 -17.11 -15.18
C ALA A 96 -0.68 -15.85 -14.84
N LEU A 97 -0.12 -14.65 -15.05
CA LEU A 97 -0.83 -13.39 -14.76
C LEU A 97 -1.93 -13.06 -15.79
N GLU A 98 -1.84 -13.59 -17.01
CA GLU A 98 -2.81 -13.33 -18.08
C GLU A 98 -4.23 -13.75 -17.67
N SER A 99 -4.38 -14.79 -16.83
CA SER A 99 -5.69 -15.23 -16.32
C SER A 99 -6.28 -14.31 -15.23
N TYR A 100 -5.58 -13.28 -14.80
CA TYR A 100 -6.03 -12.33 -13.77
C TYR A 100 -6.31 -10.94 -14.34
N TYR A 101 -6.28 -10.74 -15.67
CA TYR A 101 -6.42 -9.42 -16.28
C TYR A 101 -7.78 -8.75 -16.04
N ASP A 102 -8.81 -9.55 -15.76
CA ASP A 102 -10.17 -9.10 -15.44
C ASP A 102 -10.48 -9.17 -13.93
N PHE A 103 -9.56 -9.64 -13.10
CA PHE A 103 -9.75 -9.76 -11.64
C PHE A 103 -9.86 -8.38 -10.96
N GLY A 104 -9.14 -7.38 -11.48
CA GLY A 104 -9.00 -6.08 -10.83
C GLY A 104 -8.02 -6.14 -9.66
N GLY A 105 -8.54 -6.25 -8.44
CA GLY A 105 -7.70 -6.32 -7.25
C GLY A 105 -8.49 -6.25 -5.94
N ILE A 106 -7.77 -6.40 -4.84
CA ILE A 106 -8.30 -6.36 -3.47
C ILE A 106 -7.49 -5.33 -2.68
N ARG A 107 -8.18 -4.55 -1.86
CA ARG A 107 -7.59 -3.73 -0.80
C ARG A 107 -8.37 -3.91 0.47
N LEU A 108 -7.65 -4.05 1.58
CA LEU A 108 -8.22 -3.99 2.92
C LEU A 108 -7.60 -2.79 3.60
N GLU A 109 -8.43 -1.93 4.17
CA GLU A 109 -8.01 -0.64 4.71
C GLU A 109 -8.60 -0.45 6.10
N ASP A 110 -7.71 -0.25 7.07
CA ASP A 110 -8.06 0.02 8.46
C ASP A 110 -7.51 1.40 8.87
N ASP A 111 -8.32 2.16 9.61
CA ASP A 111 -7.89 3.37 10.28
C ASP A 111 -7.27 3.02 11.63
N VAL A 112 -5.99 3.37 11.84
CA VAL A 112 -5.25 2.99 13.04
C VAL A 112 -4.67 4.20 13.77
N LEU A 113 -4.87 4.23 15.10
CA LEU A 113 -4.21 5.14 16.03
C LEU A 113 -2.96 4.47 16.59
N VAL A 114 -1.80 5.09 16.41
CA VAL A 114 -0.54 4.70 17.03
C VAL A 114 -0.56 5.04 18.53
N THR A 115 -0.23 4.07 19.39
CA THR A 115 -0.12 4.22 20.84
C THR A 115 1.35 4.18 21.28
N ALA A 116 1.61 4.39 22.58
CA ALA A 116 2.97 4.36 23.12
C ALA A 116 3.66 2.98 22.95
N ASP A 117 2.87 1.92 22.85
CA ASP A 117 3.28 0.52 22.89
C ASP A 117 2.76 -0.30 21.69
N GLY A 118 2.13 0.34 20.71
CA GLY A 118 1.56 -0.36 19.55
C GLY A 118 0.61 0.50 18.73
N ALA A 119 -0.52 -0.07 18.36
CA ALA A 119 -1.58 0.62 17.64
C ALA A 119 -2.95 0.00 17.96
N ARG A 120 -4.01 0.77 17.75
CA ARG A 120 -5.39 0.28 17.80
C ARG A 120 -6.19 0.79 16.60
N ARG A 121 -7.15 0.02 16.12
CA ARG A 121 -8.15 0.53 15.17
C ARG A 121 -8.96 1.66 15.80
N VAL A 122 -9.36 2.64 15.00
CA VAL A 122 -10.18 3.77 15.45
C VAL A 122 -11.62 3.30 15.72
N GLY A 123 -12.14 2.38 14.90
CA GLY A 123 -13.46 1.78 15.06
C GLY A 123 -13.59 0.87 16.30
N SER A 124 -14.78 0.88 16.90
CA SER A 124 -15.11 0.07 18.10
C SER A 124 -15.33 -1.42 17.80
N ARG A 125 -15.52 -1.77 16.52
CA ARG A 125 -15.69 -3.14 16.03
C ARG A 125 -14.81 -3.34 14.82
N ARG A 126 -14.35 -4.58 14.61
CA ARG A 126 -13.66 -4.96 13.38
C ARG A 126 -14.71 -5.23 12.30
N LEU A 127 -14.47 -4.72 11.10
CA LEU A 127 -15.26 -5.09 9.93
C LEU A 127 -15.04 -6.57 9.58
N PRO A 128 -16.00 -7.24 8.94
CA PRO A 128 -15.79 -8.57 8.36
C PRO A 128 -14.52 -8.61 7.50
N ILE A 129 -13.60 -9.54 7.80
CA ILE A 129 -12.32 -9.64 7.07
C ILE A 129 -12.11 -11.05 6.53
N SER A 130 -12.43 -12.09 7.31
CA SER A 130 -12.34 -13.45 6.76
C SER A 130 -13.38 -13.64 5.66
N VAL A 131 -13.13 -14.61 4.78
CA VAL A 131 -14.10 -14.95 3.72
C VAL A 131 -15.44 -15.32 4.35
N GLU A 132 -15.42 -16.11 5.41
CA GLU A 132 -16.62 -16.54 6.15
C GLU A 132 -17.34 -15.35 6.79
N ASP A 133 -16.60 -14.41 7.40
CA ASP A 133 -17.20 -13.20 7.98
C ASP A 133 -17.93 -12.39 6.90
N VAL A 134 -17.30 -12.24 5.73
CA VAL A 134 -17.82 -11.45 4.62
C VAL A 134 -19.03 -12.14 4.00
N GLU A 135 -18.96 -13.45 3.72
CA GLU A 135 -20.07 -14.24 3.17
C GLU A 135 -21.28 -14.27 4.11
N ALA A 136 -21.07 -14.29 5.43
CA ALA A 136 -22.16 -14.22 6.41
C ALA A 136 -22.89 -12.86 6.46
N CYS A 137 -22.34 -11.82 5.81
CA CYS A 137 -22.97 -10.49 5.74
C CYS A 137 -23.88 -10.29 4.53
N PHE A 138 -23.90 -11.23 3.59
CA PHE A 138 -24.77 -11.24 2.41
C PHE A 138 -25.95 -12.21 2.58
#